data_AF-A0A369WCT2-F1
#
_entry.id   AF-A0A369WCT2-F1
#
_cell.length_a   1.000
_cell.length_b   1.000
_cell.length_c   1.000
_cell.angle_alpha   90.00
_cell.angle_beta   90.00
_cell.angle_gamma   90.00
#
_symmetry.space_group_name_H-M   'P 1'
#
loop_
_entity.id
_entity.type
_entity.pdbx_description
1 polymer ?
#
loop_
_entity_poly.entity_id
_entity_poly.type
_entity_poly.pdbx_seq_one_letter_code
_entity_poly.pdbx_strand_id
1 'polypeptide(L)'
;MSAIEIRNRDRTIEELRTFIKKVLVEPEIVPHCLNIARELIDEDDADQQIAEQISSTTNVKIPQQHSDADTLFIELLKEVVRDEKALY
;
A
#
# COMPACT_ATOMS: atom_id res chain seq x y z
N MET A 1 -0.88 14.52 -22.46
CA MET A 1 -1.51 14.46 -21.12
C MET A 1 -2.22 15.77 -20.86
N SER A 2 -3.44 15.72 -20.34
CA SER A 2 -4.19 16.90 -19.91
C SER A 2 -3.58 17.50 -18.63
N ALA A 3 -3.85 18.77 -18.35
CA ALA A 3 -3.43 19.41 -17.10
C ALA A 3 -3.98 18.69 -15.85
N ILE A 4 -5.16 18.06 -15.97
CA ILE A 4 -5.79 17.28 -14.89
C ILE A 4 -4.99 16.00 -14.63
N GLU A 5 -4.60 15.28 -15.68
CA GLU A 5 -3.80 14.05 -15.55
C GLU A 5 -2.44 14.34 -14.90
N ILE A 6 -1.80 15.46 -15.27
CA ILE A 6 -0.53 15.89 -14.67
C ILE A 6 -0.72 16.16 -13.17
N ARG A 7 -1.74 16.94 -12.81
CA ARG A 7 -2.04 17.26 -11.41
C ARG A 7 -2.33 16.01 -10.57
N ASN A 8 -3.06 15.05 -11.12
CA ASN A 8 -3.35 13.79 -10.42
C ASN A 8 -2.07 13.01 -10.18
N ARG A 9 -1.20 12.89 -11.20
CA ARG A 9 0.12 12.26 -11.06
C ARG A 9 1.00 12.92 -10.00
N ASP A 10 1.07 14.26 -9.99
CA ASP A 10 1.86 14.99 -9.00
C ASP A 10 1.35 14.73 -7.57
N ARG A 11 0.02 14.66 -7.39
CA ARG A 11 -0.59 14.30 -6.10
C ARG A 11 -0.20 12.88 -5.68
N THR A 12 -0.32 11.90 -6.57
CA THR A 12 0.06 10.51 -6.30
C THR A 12 1.53 10.41 -5.88
N ILE A 13 2.42 11.15 -6.56
CA ILE A 13 3.84 11.21 -6.22
C ILE A 13 4.04 11.76 -4.81
N GLU A 14 3.38 12.86 -4.44
CA GLU A 14 3.53 13.46 -3.09
C GLU A 14 2.99 12.55 -1.98
N GLU A 15 1.90 11.83 -2.22
CA GLU A 15 1.36 10.82 -1.30
C GLU A 15 2.36 9.67 -1.10
N LEU A 16 2.90 9.11 -2.19
CA LEU A 16 3.94 8.08 -2.13
C LEU A 16 5.22 8.57 -1.43
N ARG A 17 5.65 9.81 -1.68
CA ARG A 17 6.81 10.41 -0.96
C ARG A 17 6.55 10.51 0.54
N THR A 18 5.33 10.81 0.93
CA THR A 18 4.94 10.87 2.35
C THR A 18 4.97 9.49 2.98
N PHE A 19 4.47 8.47 2.28
CA PHE A 19 4.59 7.08 2.71
C PHE A 19 6.05 6.65 2.87
N ILE A 20 6.92 6.90 1.88
CA ILE A 20 8.35 6.56 1.94
C ILE A 20 9.02 7.22 3.14
N LYS A 21 8.69 8.48 3.45
CA LYS A 21 9.21 9.14 4.66
C LYS A 21 8.82 8.39 5.94
N LYS A 22 7.59 7.88 6.05
CA LYS A 22 7.16 7.07 7.20
C LYS A 22 7.98 5.79 7.31
N VAL A 23 8.18 5.08 6.19
CA VAL A 23 9.04 3.88 6.13
C VAL A 23 10.46 4.19 6.60
N LEU A 24 11.04 5.31 6.14
CA LEU A 24 12.41 5.67 6.51
C LEU A 24 12.55 6.05 8.00
N VAL A 25 11.49 6.56 8.62
CA VAL A 25 11.46 6.89 10.06
C VAL A 25 11.17 5.65 10.90
N GLU A 26 10.30 4.76 10.42
CA GLU A 26 9.87 3.54 11.11
C GLU A 26 9.92 2.35 10.13
N PRO A 27 11.09 1.73 9.95
CA PRO A 27 11.25 0.64 8.97
C PRO A 27 10.41 -0.60 9.29
N GLU A 28 10.09 -0.82 10.57
CA GLU A 28 9.28 -1.94 11.06
C GLU A 28 7.85 -1.96 10.50
N ILE A 29 7.36 -0.85 9.93
CA ILE A 29 6.04 -0.86 9.27
C ILE A 29 6.03 -1.78 8.05
N VAL A 30 7.17 -1.96 7.36
CA VAL A 30 7.27 -2.75 6.13
C VAL A 30 7.04 -4.24 6.40
N PRO A 31 7.79 -4.92 7.29
CA PRO A 31 7.53 -6.32 7.59
C PRO A 31 6.13 -6.54 8.16
N HIS A 32 5.59 -5.58 8.92
CA HIS A 32 4.22 -5.65 9.44
C HIS A 32 3.16 -5.58 8.33
N CYS A 33 3.28 -4.63 7.39
CA CYS A 33 2.38 -4.53 6.23
C CYS A 33 2.46 -5.79 5.34
N LEU A 34 3.66 -6.33 5.13
CA LEU A 34 3.83 -7.57 4.36
C LEU A 34 3.20 -8.77 5.06
N ASN A 35 3.28 -8.87 6.40
CA ASN A 35 2.60 -9.95 7.14
C ASN A 35 1.09 -9.88 6.96
N ILE A 36 0.50 -8.69 7.08
CA ILE A 36 -0.94 -8.48 6.82
C ILE A 36 -1.29 -8.90 5.39
N ALA A 37 -0.50 -8.48 4.41
CA ALA A 37 -0.72 -8.88 3.02
C ALA A 37 -0.63 -10.40 2.84
N ARG A 38 0.35 -11.08 3.46
CA ARG A 38 0.47 -12.56 3.40
C ARG A 38 -0.78 -13.26 3.94
N GLU A 39 -1.36 -12.76 5.02
CA GLU A 39 -2.53 -13.34 5.67
C GLU A 39 -3.81 -13.16 4.84
N LEU A 40 -3.94 -12.04 4.12
CA LEU A 40 -5.20 -11.63 3.49
C LEU A 40 -5.20 -11.71 1.95
N ILE A 41 -4.06 -11.98 1.30
CA ILE A 41 -3.91 -11.89 -0.17
C ILE A 41 -4.86 -12.80 -0.97
N ASP A 42 -5.29 -13.91 -0.38
CA ASP A 42 -6.14 -14.92 -1.03
C ASP A 42 -7.63 -14.79 -0.62
N GLU A 43 -7.98 -13.79 0.19
CA GLU A 43 -9.36 -13.51 0.62
C GLU A 43 -10.16 -12.75 -0.45
N ASP A 44 -11.49 -12.87 -0.38
CA ASP A 44 -12.39 -11.99 -1.13
C ASP A 44 -12.22 -10.54 -0.62
N ASP A 45 -12.22 -9.57 -1.52
CA ASP A 45 -11.98 -8.15 -1.21
C ASP A 45 -10.63 -7.89 -0.49
N ALA A 46 -9.60 -8.71 -0.77
CA ALA A 46 -8.27 -8.63 -0.16
C ALA A 46 -7.73 -7.20 -0.03
N ASP A 47 -7.88 -6.37 -1.07
CA ASP A 47 -7.34 -4.99 -1.06
C ASP A 47 -7.97 -4.14 0.04
N GLN A 48 -9.29 -4.26 0.23
CA GLN A 48 -10.03 -3.55 1.26
C GLN A 48 -9.63 -4.02 2.66
N GLN A 49 -9.50 -5.34 2.84
CA GLN A 49 -9.14 -5.92 4.14
C GLN A 49 -7.70 -5.56 4.53
N ILE A 50 -6.76 -5.62 3.57
CA ILE A 50 -5.36 -5.20 3.77
C ILE A 50 -5.30 -3.72 4.17
N ALA A 51 -6.01 -2.86 3.44
CA ALA A 51 -6.07 -1.43 3.73
C ALA A 51 -6.59 -1.13 5.14
N GLU A 52 -7.68 -1.79 5.53
CA GLU A 52 -8.29 -1.63 6.84
C GLU A 52 -7.36 -2.10 7.97
N GLN A 53 -6.75 -3.27 7.80
CA GLN A 53 -5.86 -3.84 8.81
C GLN A 53 -4.55 -3.06 8.96
N ILE A 54 -3.96 -2.57 7.86
CA ILE A 54 -2.80 -1.66 7.91
C ILE A 54 -3.19 -0.37 8.64
N SER A 55 -4.36 0.19 8.33
CA SER A 55 -4.83 1.44 8.93
C SER A 55 -5.12 1.32 10.42
N SER A 56 -5.58 0.15 10.87
CA SER A 56 -5.90 -0.11 12.28
C SER A 56 -4.66 -0.39 13.13
N THR A 57 -3.61 -0.96 12.53
CA THR A 57 -2.41 -1.43 13.26
C THR A 57 -1.16 -0.59 13.04
N THR A 58 -1.17 0.36 12.11
CA THR A 58 0.00 1.22 11.82
C THR A 58 -0.34 2.71 11.79
N ASN A 59 0.71 3.54 11.63
CA ASN A 59 0.60 4.98 11.38
C ASN A 59 0.34 5.32 9.89
N VAL A 60 0.30 4.31 9.01
CA VAL A 60 -0.13 4.45 7.61
C VAL A 60 -1.65 4.45 7.63
N LYS A 61 -2.27 5.47 7.02
CA LYS A 61 -3.73 5.63 7.01
C LYS A 61 -4.20 5.52 5.57
N ILE A 62 -4.96 4.48 5.30
CA ILE A 62 -5.52 4.14 4.00
C ILE A 62 -7.04 4.28 4.11
N PRO A 63 -7.66 5.31 3.50
CA PRO A 63 -9.10 5.53 3.55
C PRO A 63 -9.87 4.44 2.80
N GLN A 64 -11.16 4.22 3.11
CA GLN A 64 -11.99 3.23 2.39
C GLN A 64 -12.06 3.50 0.88
N GLN A 65 -12.07 4.77 0.48
CA GLN A 65 -11.92 5.14 -0.92
C GLN A 65 -10.44 5.38 -1.20
N HIS A 66 -9.77 4.36 -1.73
CA HIS A 66 -8.35 4.40 -2.05
C HIS A 66 -8.02 5.55 -3.01
N SER A 67 -6.95 6.28 -2.70
CA SER A 67 -6.26 7.10 -3.70
C SER A 67 -5.51 6.20 -4.69
N ASP A 68 -5.00 6.81 -5.76
CA ASP A 68 -4.11 6.10 -6.70
C ASP A 68 -2.83 5.62 -5.98
N ALA A 69 -2.34 6.36 -4.98
CA ALA A 69 -1.15 5.98 -4.21
C ALA A 69 -1.44 4.81 -3.26
N ASP A 70 -2.61 4.81 -2.63
CA ASP A 70 -3.06 3.73 -1.77
C ASP A 70 -3.18 2.41 -2.53
N THR A 71 -3.82 2.47 -3.72
CA THR A 71 -3.95 1.32 -4.62
C THR A 71 -2.58 0.77 -5.02
N LEU A 72 -1.67 1.64 -5.47
CA LEU A 72 -0.31 1.25 -5.86
C LEU A 72 0.47 0.62 -4.70
N PHE A 73 0.29 1.13 -3.47
CA PHE A 73 0.96 0.57 -2.31
C PHE A 73 0.46 -0.85 -1.99
N ILE A 74 -0.86 -1.08 -2.01
CA ILE A 74 -1.46 -2.40 -1.77
C ILE A 74 -1.06 -3.39 -2.86
N GLU A 75 -1.10 -2.97 -4.13
CA GLU A 75 -0.64 -3.77 -5.26
C GLU A 75 0.82 -4.21 -5.07
N LEU A 76 1.70 -3.29 -4.71
CA LEU A 76 3.11 -3.58 -4.47
C LEU A 76 3.32 -4.58 -3.33
N LEU A 77 2.56 -4.48 -2.22
CA LEU A 77 2.63 -5.48 -1.15
C LEU A 77 2.27 -6.87 -1.66
N LYS A 78 1.20 -6.97 -2.47
CA LYS A 78 0.74 -8.24 -3.04
C LYS A 78 1.73 -8.80 -4.05
N GLU A 79 2.36 -7.96 -4.86
CA GLU A 79 3.44 -8.34 -5.78
C GLU A 79 4.59 -9.00 -5.02
N VAL A 80 5.10 -8.33 -3.99
CA VAL A 80 6.20 -8.87 -3.16
C VAL A 80 5.82 -10.21 -2.55
N VAL A 81 4.61 -10.34 -1.99
CA VAL A 81 4.14 -11.61 -1.40
C VAL A 81 4.01 -12.72 -2.45
N ARG A 82 3.54 -12.40 -3.66
CA ARG A 82 3.44 -13.38 -4.75
C ARG A 82 4.80 -13.82 -5.24
N ASP A 83 5.74 -12.88 -5.37
CA ASP A 83 7.12 -13.17 -5.76
C ASP A 83 7.81 -14.04 -4.71
N GLU A 84 7.61 -13.77 -3.42
CA GLU A 84 8.06 -14.64 -2.33
C GLU A 84 7.51 -16.06 -2.48
N LYS A 85 6.19 -16.21 -2.69
CA LYS A 85 5.55 -17.54 -2.88
C LYS A 85 6.06 -18.26 -4.13
N ALA A 86 6.43 -17.55 -5.20
CA ALA A 86 6.90 -18.14 -6.45
C ALA A 86 8.36 -18.63 -6.41
N LEU A 87 9.15 -18.16 -5.43
CA LEU A 87 10.54 -18.56 -5.22
C LEU A 87 10.69 -19.87 -4.41
N TYR A 88 9.59 -20.37 -3.81
CA TYR A 88 9.53 -21.62 -3.04
C TYR A 88 8.76 -22.72 -3.79
#